data_AF-A0AA40F422-F1
#
_entry.id   AF-A0AA40F422-F1
#
_cell.length_a   1.000
_cell.length_b   1.000
_cell.length_c   1.000
_cell.angle_alpha   90.00
_cell.angle_beta   90.00
_cell.angle_gamma   90.00
#
_symmetry.space_group_name_H-M   'P 1'
#
loop_
_entity.id
_entity.type
_entity.pdbx_description
1 polymer ?
#
loop_
_entity_poly.entity_id
_entity_poly.type
_entity_poly.pdbx_seq_one_letter_code
_entity_poly.pdbx_strand_id
1 'polypeptide(L)'
;MASKHQSQVQNDPIAPPDEYQNPAQRPWRASVIRRLPWDGLLAFFAAIACGALMIVVIKISDGDLVSNWAVSPAVYLSIISVVSNVSLHYAFSRGVDISWWNAAMKPNTKVHDLHNIWLYSTSLRSAFFAGRSFNLVALSAILLAVLPANAPLAQRASRTVTRTTTSGATVPIVAAPKLGPGMETGMMATRGSLVAFAMPSFSKVLQNHLVSAPIAVPQGCAGGACKGIINGAGLEISCTSSSRKFDKLNHESLDILGPDGTRLNQDTIVFGTEINHPIRATAFRPGEPAINMSTVFNEKGGCAGTVEIRNCTLTPATLAYHVVVTNGTVALDGAYSYRNDSVVSYFETPGAGSGQMTYYGGLVFALQGMFTSKVGLSFSGYMRTVTDGLTALRYQRQLDVTNPKWPDCIYYWQDPTEDVLATIRQIAFRMAFEANVTGVAVQEMQAERQTVEVVYQSDYLFLGLSLMLIGLSAVAVVPLMWKWWRLGREVSLSPMETARAFGAHELVPGSGSNSSASELMGEVGSREVRYGEVVYGQYGGPTVTALAFAHPTMVSEPRRGAVY
;
A
#
# COMPACT_ATOMS: atom_id res chain seq x y z
N MET A 1 21.30 -77.74 -85.28
CA MET A 1 21.92 -78.81 -84.47
C MET A 1 22.76 -78.11 -83.41
N ALA A 2 22.21 -77.81 -82.23
CA ALA A 2 22.00 -78.71 -81.08
C ALA A 2 23.30 -78.97 -80.29
N SER A 3 23.41 -78.32 -79.13
CA SER A 3 23.85 -78.85 -77.82
C SER A 3 24.32 -77.68 -76.94
N LYS A 4 23.47 -77.10 -76.07
CA LYS A 4 23.36 -77.42 -74.64
C LYS A 4 24.71 -77.51 -73.90
N HIS A 5 24.99 -76.49 -73.08
CA HIS A 5 25.44 -76.69 -71.71
C HIS A 5 24.82 -75.63 -70.80
N GLN A 6 24.04 -76.12 -69.83
CA GLN A 6 23.36 -75.37 -68.78
C GLN A 6 24.36 -74.91 -67.72
N SER A 7 24.25 -73.64 -67.36
CA SER A 7 24.81 -73.04 -66.15
C SER A 7 24.08 -73.60 -64.93
N GLN A 8 24.80 -74.23 -64.00
CA GLN A 8 24.27 -74.57 -62.68
C GLN A 8 24.16 -73.28 -61.86
N VAL A 9 22.91 -72.84 -61.63
CA VAL A 9 22.57 -71.93 -60.54
C VAL A 9 22.42 -72.78 -59.29
N GLN A 10 23.25 -72.48 -58.30
CA GLN A 10 23.29 -73.14 -57.01
C GLN A 10 21.99 -72.80 -56.25
N ASN A 11 21.16 -73.81 -56.02
CA ASN A 11 19.99 -73.73 -55.15
C ASN A 11 20.48 -73.75 -53.71
N ASP A 12 20.43 -72.60 -53.03
CA ASP A 12 20.53 -72.57 -51.58
C ASP A 12 19.27 -73.24 -50.98
N PRO A 13 19.43 -74.13 -49.98
CA PRO A 13 18.31 -74.81 -49.36
C PRO A 13 17.44 -73.82 -48.58
N ILE A 14 16.13 -73.93 -48.79
CA ILE A 14 15.08 -73.32 -47.97
C ILE A 14 15.39 -73.62 -46.50
N ALA A 15 15.68 -72.57 -45.73
CA ALA A 15 15.88 -72.68 -44.29
C ALA A 15 14.63 -73.30 -43.64
N PRO A 16 14.77 -74.23 -42.68
CA PRO A 16 13.63 -74.72 -41.91
C PRO A 16 12.98 -73.55 -41.15
N PRO A 17 11.68 -73.61 -40.84
CA PRO A 17 11.01 -72.55 -40.10
C PRO A 17 11.76 -72.32 -38.79
N ASP A 18 12.15 -71.07 -38.55
CA ASP A 18 12.91 -70.65 -37.38
C ASP A 18 12.32 -71.31 -36.12
N GLU A 19 13.15 -72.16 -35.52
CA GLU A 19 12.99 -72.67 -34.18
C GLU A 19 12.75 -71.47 -33.26
N TYR A 20 11.57 -71.38 -32.65
CA TYR A 20 11.20 -70.32 -31.70
C TYR A 20 12.30 -70.19 -30.63
N GLN A 21 13.25 -69.28 -30.84
CA GLN A 21 14.20 -68.91 -29.81
C GLN A 21 13.38 -68.42 -28.62
N ASN A 22 13.49 -69.14 -27.50
CA ASN A 22 12.82 -68.77 -26.27
C ASN A 22 13.10 -67.29 -25.99
N PRO A 23 12.08 -66.41 -25.92
CA PRO A 23 12.29 -64.99 -25.66
C PRO A 23 13.08 -64.86 -24.36
N ALA A 24 13.98 -63.88 -24.25
CA ALA A 24 14.79 -63.68 -23.05
C ALA A 24 13.89 -63.59 -21.79
N GLN A 25 13.71 -64.70 -21.07
CA GLN A 25 12.74 -64.79 -19.98
C GLN A 25 13.30 -64.09 -18.74
N ARG A 26 12.90 -62.83 -18.54
CA ARG A 26 13.27 -62.07 -17.34
C ARG A 26 12.27 -62.35 -16.21
N PRO A 27 12.71 -62.81 -15.03
CA PRO A 27 11.80 -63.14 -13.94
C PRO A 27 11.14 -61.89 -13.37
N TRP A 28 9.84 -62.00 -13.04
CA TRP A 28 9.14 -60.98 -12.27
C TRP A 28 9.67 -60.95 -10.83
N ARG A 29 10.38 -59.89 -10.46
CA ARG A 29 10.96 -59.74 -9.10
C ARG A 29 10.46 -58.47 -8.45
N ALA A 30 9.31 -58.50 -7.79
CA ALA A 30 8.85 -57.40 -6.96
C ALA A 30 9.92 -57.05 -5.89
N SER A 31 10.24 -55.76 -5.73
CA SER A 31 11.19 -55.30 -4.71
C SER A 31 10.79 -53.91 -4.22
N VAL A 32 10.85 -53.69 -2.91
CA VAL A 32 10.44 -52.44 -2.26
C VAL A 32 11.45 -51.31 -2.49
N ILE A 33 12.76 -51.60 -2.39
CA ILE A 33 13.82 -50.58 -2.39
C ILE A 33 14.45 -50.43 -3.79
N ARG A 34 14.69 -51.54 -4.49
CA ARG A 34 15.40 -51.53 -5.77
C ARG A 34 14.57 -50.95 -6.93
N ARG A 35 13.25 -50.83 -6.75
CA ARG A 35 12.29 -50.34 -7.76
C ARG A 35 11.52 -49.12 -7.28
N LEU A 36 12.07 -48.40 -6.30
CA LEU A 36 11.50 -47.15 -5.83
C LEU A 36 11.62 -46.11 -6.97
N PRO A 37 10.55 -45.36 -7.30
CA PRO A 37 10.59 -44.33 -8.33
C PRO A 37 11.35 -43.09 -7.81
N TRP A 38 12.68 -43.17 -7.74
CA TRP A 38 13.56 -42.15 -7.19
C TRP A 38 13.36 -40.79 -7.85
N ASP A 39 13.25 -40.73 -9.18
CA ASP A 39 13.07 -39.47 -9.91
C ASP A 39 11.75 -38.76 -9.54
N GLY A 40 10.67 -39.53 -9.40
CA GLY A 40 9.36 -39.00 -8.99
C GLY A 40 9.35 -38.52 -7.54
N LEU A 41 10.03 -39.26 -6.65
CA LEU A 41 10.13 -38.88 -5.22
C LEU A 41 11.04 -37.67 -5.03
N LEU A 42 12.16 -37.59 -5.75
CA LEU A 42 13.06 -36.44 -5.70
C LEU A 42 12.34 -35.17 -6.16
N ALA A 43 11.58 -35.24 -7.27
CA ALA A 43 10.78 -34.12 -7.74
C ALA A 43 9.68 -33.73 -6.72
N PHE A 44 9.05 -34.71 -6.07
CA PHE A 44 8.07 -34.45 -5.01
C PHE A 44 8.70 -33.73 -3.81
N PHE A 45 9.85 -34.21 -3.30
CA PHE A 45 10.55 -33.57 -2.19
C PHE A 45 11.10 -32.19 -2.57
N ALA A 46 11.56 -32.01 -3.81
CA ALA A 46 11.97 -30.70 -4.34
C ALA A 46 10.82 -29.69 -4.30
N ALA A 47 9.60 -30.09 -4.68
CA ALA A 47 8.43 -29.22 -4.57
C ALA A 47 8.08 -28.84 -3.13
N ILE A 48 8.18 -29.77 -2.17
CA ILE A 48 7.98 -29.46 -0.75
C ILE A 48 9.07 -28.50 -0.24
N ALA A 49 10.32 -28.72 -0.63
CA ALA A 49 11.43 -27.84 -0.28
C ALA A 49 11.23 -26.42 -0.84
N CYS A 50 10.71 -26.28 -2.06
CA CYS A 50 10.29 -24.99 -2.61
C CYS A 50 9.25 -24.30 -1.73
N GLY A 51 8.25 -25.03 -1.21
CA GLY A 51 7.30 -24.52 -0.23
C GLY A 51 7.97 -23.94 1.02
N ALA A 52 8.93 -24.67 1.59
CA ALA A 52 9.70 -24.21 2.75
C ALA A 52 10.56 -22.97 2.42
N LEU A 53 11.20 -22.94 1.25
CA LEU A 53 11.99 -21.79 0.80
C LEU A 53 11.15 -20.52 0.63
N MET A 54 9.91 -20.63 0.13
CA MET A 54 9.00 -19.48 0.06
C MET A 54 8.68 -18.89 1.43
N ILE A 55 8.50 -19.74 2.44
CA ILE A 55 8.29 -19.30 3.84
C ILE A 55 9.52 -18.56 4.35
N VAL A 56 10.71 -19.08 4.09
CA VAL A 56 11.98 -18.47 4.52
C VAL A 56 12.17 -17.09 3.90
N VAL A 57 11.99 -16.96 2.58
CA VAL A 57 12.13 -15.67 1.86
C VAL A 57 11.20 -14.62 2.46
N ILE A 58 9.92 -14.96 2.64
CA ILE A 58 8.94 -14.03 3.22
C ILE A 58 9.32 -13.65 4.64
N LYS A 59 9.71 -14.62 5.49
CA LYS A 59 10.09 -14.34 6.88
C LYS A 59 11.32 -13.45 7.02
N ILE A 60 12.31 -13.59 6.15
CA ILE A 60 13.52 -12.75 6.18
C ILE A 60 13.23 -11.37 5.60
N SER A 61 12.39 -11.27 4.57
CA SER A 61 12.05 -9.98 3.96
C SER A 61 11.09 -9.11 4.80
N ASP A 62 10.36 -9.69 5.74
CA ASP A 62 9.30 -8.99 6.48
C ASP A 62 9.87 -7.86 7.35
N GLY A 63 9.51 -6.62 7.03
CA GLY A 63 9.98 -5.43 7.75
C GLY A 63 11.37 -4.93 7.34
N ASP A 64 12.02 -5.56 6.36
CA ASP A 64 13.34 -5.15 5.88
C ASP A 64 13.24 -4.02 4.84
N LEU A 65 14.30 -3.21 4.74
CA LEU A 65 14.40 -2.08 3.82
C LEU A 65 14.57 -2.57 2.38
N VAL A 66 13.91 -1.89 1.43
CA VAL A 66 14.05 -2.20 0.00
C VAL A 66 15.51 -2.05 -0.47
N SER A 67 16.27 -1.13 0.12
CA SER A 67 17.69 -0.92 -0.21
C SER A 67 18.60 -2.09 0.15
N ASN A 68 18.19 -2.96 1.07
CA ASN A 68 19.01 -4.09 1.53
C ASN A 68 18.97 -5.27 0.55
N TRP A 69 18.03 -5.25 -0.41
CA TRP A 69 17.80 -6.34 -1.34
C TRP A 69 18.17 -5.96 -2.77
N ALA A 70 19.16 -6.64 -3.36
CA ALA A 70 19.53 -6.45 -4.76
C ALA A 70 18.43 -6.91 -5.73
N VAL A 71 17.66 -7.94 -5.33
CA VAL A 71 16.54 -8.49 -6.08
C VAL A 71 15.34 -8.58 -5.16
N SER A 72 14.16 -8.18 -5.65
CA SER A 72 12.97 -8.15 -4.81
C SER A 72 12.54 -9.55 -4.37
N PRO A 73 12.04 -9.72 -3.13
CA PRO A 73 11.52 -10.98 -2.63
C PRO A 73 10.45 -11.62 -3.55
N ALA A 74 9.59 -10.79 -4.16
CA ALA A 74 8.59 -11.25 -5.12
C ALA A 74 9.18 -12.00 -6.32
N VAL A 75 10.37 -11.62 -6.80
CA VAL A 75 11.06 -12.30 -7.91
C VAL A 75 11.60 -13.66 -7.46
N TYR A 76 12.14 -13.77 -6.24
CA TYR A 76 12.53 -15.08 -5.70
C TYR A 76 11.32 -16.02 -5.60
N LEU A 77 10.19 -15.51 -5.11
CA LEU A 77 8.95 -16.28 -4.98
C LEU A 77 8.41 -16.74 -6.34
N SER A 78 8.51 -15.92 -7.38
CA SER A 78 8.07 -16.31 -8.73
C SER A 78 8.92 -17.47 -9.27
N ILE A 79 10.24 -17.40 -9.15
CA ILE A 79 11.16 -18.46 -9.60
C ILE A 79 10.90 -19.76 -8.83
N ILE A 80 10.81 -19.69 -7.50
CA ILE A 80 10.57 -20.86 -6.65
C ILE A 80 9.21 -21.52 -6.97
N SER A 81 8.17 -20.72 -7.24
CA SER A 81 6.85 -21.25 -7.61
C SER A 81 6.88 -22.01 -8.95
N VAL A 82 7.64 -21.54 -9.93
CA VAL A 82 7.80 -22.22 -11.22
C VAL A 82 8.49 -23.57 -11.04
N VAL A 83 9.59 -23.60 -10.28
CA VAL A 83 10.32 -24.84 -9.98
C VAL A 83 9.41 -25.85 -9.26
N SER A 84 8.62 -25.39 -8.29
CA SER A 84 7.64 -26.23 -7.59
C SER A 84 6.59 -26.82 -8.54
N ASN A 85 6.06 -26.02 -9.47
CA ASN A 85 5.02 -26.46 -10.40
C ASN A 85 5.54 -27.53 -11.35
N VAL A 86 6.71 -27.30 -11.96
CA VAL A 86 7.35 -28.26 -12.86
C VAL A 86 7.65 -29.57 -12.14
N SER A 87 8.16 -29.50 -10.91
CA SER A 87 8.50 -30.67 -10.11
C SER A 87 7.27 -31.51 -9.75
N LEU A 88 6.15 -30.87 -9.37
CA LEU A 88 4.89 -31.58 -9.09
C LEU A 88 4.26 -32.20 -10.35
N HIS A 89 4.32 -31.51 -11.49
CA HIS A 89 3.87 -32.09 -12.76
C HIS A 89 4.70 -33.32 -13.17
N TYR A 90 6.01 -33.28 -12.95
CA TYR A 90 6.88 -34.43 -13.19
C TYR A 90 6.54 -35.61 -12.27
N ALA A 91 6.39 -35.35 -10.96
CA ALA A 91 6.00 -36.37 -9.98
C ALA A 91 4.63 -36.99 -10.33
N PHE A 92 3.67 -36.18 -10.77
CA PHE A 92 2.37 -36.64 -11.25
C PHE A 92 2.48 -37.58 -12.45
N SER A 93 3.27 -37.22 -13.47
CA SER A 93 3.46 -38.09 -14.64
C SER A 93 3.95 -39.48 -14.23
N ARG A 94 4.93 -39.54 -13.33
CA ARG A 94 5.44 -40.82 -12.80
C ARG A 94 4.42 -41.56 -11.94
N GLY A 95 3.62 -40.83 -11.16
CA GLY A 95 2.51 -41.40 -10.40
C GLY A 95 1.43 -42.01 -11.30
N VAL A 96 1.11 -41.38 -12.43
CA VAL A 96 0.14 -41.90 -13.41
C VAL A 96 0.64 -43.21 -14.03
N ASP A 97 1.92 -43.28 -14.42
CA ASP A 97 2.52 -44.51 -14.95
C ASP A 97 2.30 -45.67 -13.96
N ILE A 98 2.68 -45.47 -12.70
CA ILE A 98 2.54 -46.48 -11.64
C ILE A 98 1.08 -46.86 -11.40
N SER A 99 0.19 -45.87 -11.33
CA SER A 99 -1.24 -46.08 -11.09
C SER A 99 -1.90 -46.86 -12.23
N TRP A 100 -1.52 -46.61 -13.49
CA TRP A 100 -2.06 -47.31 -14.65
C TRP A 100 -1.67 -48.79 -14.64
N TRP A 101 -0.39 -49.11 -14.44
CA TRP A 101 0.07 -50.50 -14.37
C TRP A 101 -0.49 -51.23 -13.13
N ASN A 102 -0.63 -50.54 -12.00
CA ASN A 102 -1.30 -51.08 -10.82
C ASN A 102 -2.80 -51.33 -11.03
N ALA A 103 -3.46 -50.54 -11.88
CA ALA A 103 -4.83 -50.81 -12.29
C ALA A 103 -4.88 -52.04 -13.22
N ALA A 104 -3.97 -52.14 -14.19
CA ALA A 104 -3.92 -53.25 -15.15
C ALA A 104 -3.74 -54.62 -14.49
N MET A 105 -3.06 -54.69 -13.34
CA MET A 105 -2.87 -55.94 -12.59
C MET A 105 -4.08 -56.36 -11.74
N LYS A 106 -5.14 -55.56 -11.64
CA LYS A 106 -6.32 -55.91 -10.83
C LYS A 106 -7.25 -56.84 -11.63
N PRO A 107 -7.84 -57.88 -11.01
CA PRO A 107 -8.60 -58.91 -11.71
C PRO A 107 -9.89 -58.41 -12.40
N ASN A 108 -10.48 -57.30 -11.96
CA ASN A 108 -11.75 -56.78 -12.46
C ASN A 108 -11.61 -55.48 -13.29
N THR A 109 -10.40 -55.14 -13.73
CA THR A 109 -10.16 -53.89 -14.47
C THR A 109 -10.57 -54.00 -15.93
N LYS A 110 -11.38 -53.05 -16.40
CA LYS A 110 -11.80 -52.98 -17.81
C LYS A 110 -10.81 -52.15 -18.62
N VAL A 111 -10.72 -52.42 -19.92
CA VAL A 111 -9.94 -51.59 -20.87
C VAL A 111 -10.39 -50.12 -20.83
N HIS A 112 -11.68 -49.89 -20.65
CA HIS A 112 -12.26 -48.57 -20.44
C HIS A 112 -11.65 -47.83 -19.24
N ASP A 113 -11.36 -48.53 -18.13
CA ASP A 113 -10.79 -47.90 -16.93
C ASP A 113 -9.32 -47.50 -17.15
N LEU A 114 -8.57 -48.33 -17.88
CA LEU A 114 -7.20 -48.02 -18.30
C LEU A 114 -7.15 -46.85 -19.28
N HIS A 115 -8.09 -46.82 -20.23
CA HIS A 115 -8.24 -45.69 -21.15
C HIS A 115 -8.57 -44.41 -20.40
N ASN A 116 -9.49 -44.45 -19.42
CA ASN A 116 -9.85 -43.29 -18.62
C ASN A 116 -8.69 -42.77 -17.77
N ILE A 117 -7.89 -43.64 -17.14
CA ILE A 117 -6.68 -43.22 -16.40
C ILE A 117 -5.71 -42.46 -17.32
N TRP A 118 -5.45 -43.00 -18.52
CA TRP A 118 -4.58 -42.34 -19.49
C TRP A 118 -5.19 -41.02 -19.99
N LEU A 119 -6.46 -41.04 -20.37
CA LEU A 119 -7.18 -39.90 -20.93
C LEU A 119 -7.30 -38.74 -19.93
N TYR A 120 -7.50 -39.01 -18.64
CA TYR A 120 -7.56 -37.97 -17.60
C TYR A 120 -6.18 -37.36 -17.28
N SER A 121 -5.10 -38.09 -17.52
CA SER A 121 -3.74 -37.57 -17.31
C SER A 121 -3.28 -36.64 -18.41
N THR A 122 -3.72 -36.86 -19.65
CA THR A 122 -3.30 -36.12 -20.84
C THR A 122 -4.28 -35.02 -21.26
N SER A 123 -5.56 -35.14 -20.89
CA SER A 123 -6.60 -34.19 -21.25
C SER A 123 -7.33 -33.65 -20.03
N LEU A 124 -7.22 -32.34 -19.80
CA LEU A 124 -7.94 -31.67 -18.71
C LEU A 124 -9.45 -31.67 -18.95
N ARG A 125 -9.88 -31.52 -20.20
CA ARG A 125 -11.30 -31.49 -20.55
C ARG A 125 -11.99 -32.80 -20.16
N SER A 126 -11.36 -33.95 -20.43
CA SER A 126 -11.92 -35.25 -20.05
C SER A 126 -11.91 -35.46 -18.53
N ALA A 127 -10.89 -34.96 -17.82
CA ALA A 127 -10.83 -35.02 -16.36
C ALA A 127 -11.96 -34.21 -15.70
N PHE A 128 -12.25 -33.00 -16.19
CA PHE A 128 -13.36 -32.17 -15.69
C PHE A 128 -14.74 -32.79 -15.96
N PHE A 129 -14.94 -33.40 -17.13
CA PHE A 129 -16.21 -34.00 -17.53
C PHE A 129 -16.29 -35.52 -17.28
N ALA A 130 -15.45 -36.06 -16.38
CA ALA A 130 -15.39 -37.49 -16.08
C ALA A 130 -16.71 -38.06 -15.49
N GLY A 131 -17.54 -37.22 -14.85
CA GLY A 131 -18.84 -37.63 -14.32
C GLY A 131 -18.73 -38.80 -13.33
N ARG A 132 -19.45 -39.90 -13.63
CA ARG A 132 -19.48 -41.11 -12.76
C ARG A 132 -18.18 -41.92 -12.75
N SER A 133 -17.23 -41.65 -13.64
CA SER A 133 -15.92 -42.33 -13.68
C SER A 133 -14.78 -41.48 -13.10
N PHE A 134 -15.10 -40.49 -12.26
CA PHE A 134 -14.12 -39.67 -11.57
C PHE A 134 -13.19 -40.52 -10.68
N ASN A 135 -11.89 -40.38 -10.87
CA ASN A 135 -10.86 -41.13 -10.14
C ASN A 135 -9.79 -40.18 -9.57
N LEU A 136 -8.89 -40.72 -8.75
CA LEU A 136 -7.82 -39.93 -8.12
C LEU A 136 -6.89 -39.26 -9.14
N VAL A 137 -6.70 -39.87 -10.31
CA VAL A 137 -5.89 -39.31 -11.41
C VAL A 137 -6.56 -38.06 -11.98
N ALA A 138 -7.88 -38.08 -12.18
CA ALA A 138 -8.66 -36.91 -12.62
C ALA A 138 -8.61 -35.77 -11.59
N LEU A 139 -8.74 -36.07 -10.29
CA LEU A 139 -8.59 -35.07 -9.22
C LEU A 139 -7.21 -34.42 -9.24
N SER A 140 -6.16 -35.23 -9.32
CA SER A 140 -4.77 -34.75 -9.33
C SER A 140 -4.48 -33.91 -10.57
N ALA A 141 -4.99 -34.31 -11.74
CA ALA A 141 -4.87 -33.56 -12.99
C ALA A 141 -5.54 -32.18 -12.90
N ILE A 142 -6.74 -32.10 -12.30
CA ILE A 142 -7.45 -30.83 -12.10
C ILE A 142 -6.69 -29.91 -11.14
N LEU A 143 -6.19 -30.43 -10.01
CA LEU A 143 -5.42 -29.64 -9.04
C LEU A 143 -4.12 -29.10 -9.66
N LEU A 144 -3.42 -29.93 -10.42
CA LEU A 144 -2.22 -29.52 -11.14
C LEU A 144 -2.51 -28.50 -12.26
N ALA A 145 -3.70 -28.53 -12.87
CA ALA A 145 -4.10 -27.51 -13.83
C ALA A 145 -4.29 -26.12 -13.18
N VAL A 146 -4.71 -26.08 -11.91
CA VAL A 146 -4.90 -24.84 -11.14
C VAL A 146 -3.58 -24.38 -10.49
N LEU A 147 -2.63 -25.30 -10.28
CA LEU A 147 -1.36 -25.05 -9.60
C LEU A 147 -0.57 -23.83 -10.15
N PRO A 148 -0.54 -23.49 -11.45
CA PRO A 148 0.10 -22.27 -11.95
C PRO A 148 -0.41 -20.96 -11.31
N ALA A 149 -1.65 -20.93 -10.80
CA ALA A 149 -2.20 -19.78 -10.07
C ALA A 149 -1.44 -19.45 -8.78
N ASN A 150 -0.63 -20.39 -8.28
CA ASN A 150 0.27 -20.17 -7.16
C ASN A 150 1.31 -19.05 -7.42
N ALA A 151 1.81 -18.90 -8.64
CA ALA A 151 2.87 -17.94 -8.96
C ALA A 151 2.47 -16.47 -8.68
N PRO A 152 1.30 -15.97 -9.16
CA PRO A 152 0.86 -14.62 -8.81
C PRO A 152 0.49 -14.49 -7.32
N LEU A 153 -0.04 -15.53 -6.68
CA LEU A 153 -0.33 -15.52 -5.24
C LEU A 153 0.95 -15.36 -4.41
N ALA A 154 1.99 -16.13 -4.73
CA ALA A 154 3.29 -16.05 -4.06
C ALA A 154 3.94 -14.66 -4.25
N GLN A 155 3.84 -14.08 -5.45
CA GLN A 155 4.35 -12.72 -5.69
C GLN A 155 3.62 -11.66 -4.85
N ARG A 156 2.29 -11.77 -4.71
CA ARG A 156 1.48 -10.83 -3.90
C ARG A 156 1.71 -10.97 -2.40
N ALA A 157 2.34 -12.05 -1.93
CA ALA A 157 2.71 -12.20 -0.53
C ALA A 157 3.76 -11.19 -0.06
N SER A 158 4.46 -10.50 -0.98
CA SER A 158 5.41 -9.43 -0.66
C SER A 158 4.94 -8.10 -1.26
N ARG A 159 4.62 -7.11 -0.42
CA ARG A 159 4.27 -5.75 -0.86
C ARG A 159 5.24 -4.72 -0.28
N THR A 160 5.43 -3.59 -0.95
CA THR A 160 6.21 -2.46 -0.45
C THR A 160 5.30 -1.45 0.22
N VAL A 161 5.62 -1.02 1.44
CA VAL A 161 4.87 0.00 2.18
C VAL A 161 5.83 1.08 2.69
N THR A 162 5.37 2.33 2.67
CA THR A 162 6.10 3.45 3.25
C THR A 162 5.94 3.46 4.77
N ARG A 163 7.07 3.46 5.49
CA ARG A 163 7.13 3.60 6.94
C ARG A 163 7.89 4.89 7.27
N THR A 164 7.30 5.72 8.12
CA THR A 164 8.01 6.88 8.68
C THR A 164 8.89 6.41 9.83
N THR A 165 10.20 6.55 9.68
CA THR A 165 11.17 6.30 10.74
C THR A 165 11.54 7.63 11.38
N THR A 166 11.63 7.67 12.71
CA THR A 166 12.04 8.85 13.44
C THR A 166 13.45 8.69 13.98
N SER A 167 14.30 9.67 13.71
CA SER A 167 15.69 9.72 14.21
C SER A 167 15.95 11.06 14.89
N GLY A 168 16.73 11.06 15.96
CA GLY A 168 17.17 12.30 16.60
C GLY A 168 18.13 13.06 15.68
N ALA A 169 17.89 14.35 15.50
CA ALA A 169 18.72 15.25 14.72
C ALA A 169 18.85 16.60 15.43
N THR A 170 20.02 17.22 15.36
CA THR A 170 20.25 18.57 15.87
C THR A 170 20.30 19.55 14.70
N VAL A 171 19.41 20.55 14.70
CA VAL A 171 19.36 21.56 13.64
C VAL A 171 19.73 22.92 14.21
N PRO A 172 20.80 23.58 13.72
CA PRO A 172 21.14 24.93 14.11
C PRO A 172 20.17 25.94 13.48
N ILE A 173 19.50 26.73 14.33
CA ILE A 173 18.49 27.72 13.92
C ILE A 173 18.77 29.02 14.67
N VAL A 174 18.67 30.14 13.95
CA VAL A 174 18.78 31.48 14.56
C VAL A 174 17.37 32.05 14.71
N ALA A 175 16.93 32.18 15.96
CA ALA A 175 15.71 32.88 16.34
C ALA A 175 16.01 33.79 17.53
N ALA A 176 15.55 35.04 17.48
CA ALA A 176 15.75 35.97 18.59
C ALA A 176 14.87 35.55 19.78
N PRO A 177 15.44 35.35 20.98
CA PRO A 177 14.65 34.96 22.16
C PRO A 177 13.79 36.11 22.70
N LYS A 178 14.17 37.36 22.42
CA LYS A 178 13.43 38.59 22.75
C LYS A 178 13.62 39.62 21.65
N LEU A 179 12.68 40.55 21.51
CA LEU A 179 12.84 41.70 20.62
C LEU A 179 13.89 42.65 21.22
N GLY A 180 14.94 42.95 20.46
CA GLY A 180 16.03 43.83 20.86
C GLY A 180 16.16 45.06 19.94
N PRO A 181 17.19 45.90 20.15
CA PRO A 181 17.41 47.09 19.33
C PRO A 181 17.44 46.77 17.83
N GLY A 182 16.69 47.52 17.03
CA GLY A 182 16.52 47.30 15.59
C GLY A 182 15.31 46.42 15.22
N MET A 183 14.62 45.84 16.20
CA MET A 183 13.39 45.04 16.02
C MET A 183 12.13 45.78 16.51
N GLU A 184 12.20 47.10 16.66
CA GLU A 184 11.05 47.91 17.01
C GLU A 184 10.01 47.88 15.89
N THR A 185 8.72 47.82 16.24
CA THR A 185 7.65 47.66 15.25
C THR A 185 7.03 48.97 14.81
N GLY A 186 7.09 50.02 15.65
CA GLY A 186 6.54 51.33 15.31
C GLY A 186 7.19 52.48 16.07
N MET A 187 6.74 53.70 15.79
CA MET A 187 7.11 54.90 16.52
C MET A 187 5.85 55.61 17.04
N MET A 188 5.92 56.08 18.29
CA MET A 188 4.87 56.86 18.91
C MET A 188 4.79 58.27 18.31
N ALA A 189 3.59 58.81 18.17
CA ALA A 189 3.40 60.19 17.75
C ALA A 189 4.09 61.18 18.72
N THR A 190 4.58 62.29 18.18
CA THR A 190 5.21 63.36 18.97
C THR A 190 4.22 64.07 19.88
N ARG A 191 2.92 64.03 19.55
CA ARG A 191 1.81 64.49 20.40
C ARG A 191 0.73 63.42 20.42
N GLY A 192 0.29 63.06 21.62
CA GLY A 192 -0.73 62.03 21.84
C GLY A 192 -0.17 60.64 22.13
N SER A 193 -1.04 59.77 22.58
CA SER A 193 -0.74 58.37 22.92
C SER A 193 -1.22 57.46 21.79
N LEU A 194 -0.62 57.61 20.61
CA LEU A 194 -0.95 56.82 19.43
C LEU A 194 0.30 56.54 18.60
N VAL A 195 0.28 55.44 17.85
CA VAL A 195 1.39 55.03 16.99
C VAL A 195 1.28 55.81 15.68
N ALA A 196 2.35 56.52 15.31
CA ALA A 196 2.36 57.37 14.13
C ALA A 196 2.68 56.59 12.85
N PHE A 197 3.62 55.66 12.91
CA PHE A 197 4.03 54.85 11.76
C PHE A 197 4.66 53.52 12.20
N ALA A 198 4.58 52.53 11.31
CA ALA A 198 5.30 51.27 11.42
C ALA A 198 6.76 51.42 11.00
N MET A 199 7.66 50.69 11.67
CA MET A 199 9.06 50.64 11.28
C MET A 199 9.26 49.81 10.00
N PRO A 200 10.20 50.16 9.11
CA PRO A 200 10.41 49.43 7.86
C PRO A 200 10.74 47.94 8.03
N SER A 201 11.48 47.59 9.09
CA SER A 201 11.79 46.20 9.45
C SER A 201 10.52 45.40 9.71
N PHE A 202 9.58 45.96 10.47
CA PHE A 202 8.29 45.34 10.74
C PHE A 202 7.35 45.34 9.52
N SER A 203 7.34 46.41 8.72
CA SER A 203 6.53 46.45 7.49
C SER A 203 6.88 45.30 6.54
N LYS A 204 8.16 44.94 6.43
CA LYS A 204 8.61 43.77 5.66
C LYS A 204 8.09 42.45 6.25
N VAL A 205 8.14 42.28 7.57
CA VAL A 205 7.57 41.10 8.26
C VAL A 205 6.07 40.97 7.99
N LEU A 206 5.34 42.09 8.10
CA LEU A 206 3.91 42.12 7.84
C LEU A 206 3.59 41.78 6.38
N GLN A 207 4.32 42.35 5.41
CA GLN A 207 4.15 42.02 4.00
C GLN A 207 4.41 40.53 3.74
N ASN A 208 5.50 39.98 4.29
CA ASN A 208 5.84 38.56 4.19
C ASN A 208 4.77 37.66 4.79
N HIS A 209 4.12 38.09 5.87
CA HIS A 209 2.97 37.38 6.43
C HIS A 209 1.77 37.41 5.49
N LEU A 210 1.39 38.58 4.97
CA LEU A 210 0.24 38.76 4.08
C LEU A 210 0.36 37.93 2.78
N VAL A 211 1.57 37.81 2.22
CA VAL A 211 1.83 36.99 1.02
C VAL A 211 2.21 35.54 1.35
N SER A 212 2.16 35.12 2.62
CA SER A 212 2.55 33.79 3.09
C SER A 212 3.96 33.37 2.67
N ALA A 213 4.92 34.31 2.63
CA ALA A 213 6.30 34.02 2.25
C ALA A 213 6.96 33.02 3.23
N PRO A 214 7.78 32.07 2.75
CA PRO A 214 8.49 31.12 3.61
C PRO A 214 9.59 31.82 4.42
N ILE A 215 9.88 31.31 5.62
CA ILE A 215 11.01 31.77 6.45
C ILE A 215 12.20 30.88 6.12
N ALA A 216 13.26 31.46 5.55
CA ALA A 216 14.45 30.72 5.13
C ALA A 216 15.38 30.40 6.32
N VAL A 217 15.85 29.16 6.39
CA VAL A 217 16.83 28.67 7.37
C VAL A 217 18.01 28.04 6.62
N PRO A 218 19.18 28.71 6.57
CA PRO A 218 20.31 28.30 5.72
C PRO A 218 20.85 26.89 6.00
N GLN A 219 20.80 26.44 7.25
CA GLN A 219 21.34 25.15 7.70
C GLN A 219 20.24 24.12 8.00
N GLY A 220 19.13 24.17 7.25
CA GLY A 220 17.93 23.36 7.50
C GLY A 220 18.11 21.83 7.59
N CYS A 221 17.00 21.10 7.71
CA CYS A 221 17.02 19.64 7.89
C CYS A 221 17.52 18.91 6.63
N ALA A 222 18.65 18.20 6.72
CA ALA A 222 19.19 17.42 5.61
C ALA A 222 18.26 16.25 5.26
N GLY A 223 17.69 16.24 4.04
CA GLY A 223 17.03 15.08 3.45
C GLY A 223 15.77 14.58 4.18
N GLY A 224 14.95 15.47 4.75
CA GLY A 224 13.68 15.10 5.39
C GLY A 224 12.95 16.28 6.03
N ALA A 225 11.85 15.99 6.72
CA ALA A 225 11.16 16.93 7.58
C ALA A 225 11.65 16.75 9.02
N CYS A 226 12.12 17.81 9.65
CA CYS A 226 12.47 17.81 11.07
C CYS A 226 11.36 18.48 11.86
N LYS A 227 10.86 17.82 12.91
CA LYS A 227 9.95 18.42 13.88
C LYS A 227 10.71 18.71 15.16
N GLY A 228 10.52 19.88 15.76
CA GLY A 228 11.23 20.22 16.99
C GLY A 228 10.63 21.41 17.70
N ILE A 229 11.30 21.80 18.79
CA ILE A 229 10.91 22.94 19.61
C ILE A 229 12.03 23.98 19.56
N ILE A 230 11.67 25.23 19.25
CA ILE A 230 12.59 26.36 19.25
C ILE A 230 12.15 27.43 20.22
N ASN A 231 13.11 28.19 20.75
CA ASN A 231 12.82 29.30 21.64
C ASN A 231 12.86 30.60 20.83
N GLY A 232 11.78 31.37 20.88
CA GLY A 232 11.69 32.62 20.12
C GLY A 232 10.88 33.68 20.86
N ALA A 233 11.07 34.93 20.46
CA ALA A 233 10.28 36.05 20.92
C ALA A 233 8.80 35.84 20.57
N GLY A 234 7.94 35.98 21.57
CA GLY A 234 6.53 35.68 21.47
C GLY A 234 5.66 36.48 22.41
N LEU A 235 4.37 36.14 22.40
CA LEU A 235 3.34 36.72 23.25
C LEU A 235 2.58 35.56 23.90
N GLU A 236 2.75 35.39 25.21
CA GLU A 236 1.92 34.49 26.00
C GLU A 236 0.48 35.00 25.97
N ILE A 237 -0.47 34.13 25.63
CA ILE A 237 -1.87 34.49 25.49
C ILE A 237 -2.66 33.89 26.66
N SER A 238 -3.34 34.76 27.42
CA SER A 238 -4.25 34.36 28.49
C SER A 238 -5.62 35.00 28.28
N CYS A 239 -6.65 34.18 28.14
CA CYS A 239 -8.01 34.61 27.82
C CYS A 239 -9.01 34.27 28.93
N THR A 240 -9.93 35.19 29.19
CA THR A 240 -11.07 35.03 30.11
C THR A 240 -12.38 35.19 29.33
N SER A 241 -13.38 34.36 29.65
CA SER A 241 -14.71 34.43 29.05
C SER A 241 -15.73 35.01 30.02
N SER A 242 -16.62 35.84 29.49
CA SER A 242 -17.76 36.41 30.20
C SER A 242 -18.94 36.51 29.23
N SER A 243 -20.14 36.79 29.74
CA SER A 243 -21.33 36.91 28.91
C SER A 243 -22.21 38.05 29.41
N ARG A 244 -22.88 38.73 28.48
CA ARG A 244 -23.79 39.84 28.80
C ARG A 244 -25.12 39.64 28.07
N LYS A 245 -26.22 39.77 28.80
CA LYS A 245 -27.56 39.76 28.21
C LYS A 245 -27.89 41.10 27.58
N PHE A 246 -28.59 41.07 26.46
CA PHE A 246 -29.17 42.25 25.83
C PHE A 246 -30.58 41.94 25.33
N ASP A 247 -31.44 42.96 25.37
CA ASP A 247 -32.80 42.86 24.87
C ASP A 247 -33.16 44.19 24.20
N LYS A 248 -33.34 44.16 22.87
CA LYS A 248 -33.78 45.32 22.07
C LYS A 248 -35.25 45.23 21.67
N LEU A 249 -35.98 44.22 22.15
CA LEU A 249 -37.42 44.05 21.92
C LEU A 249 -38.25 44.65 23.04
N ASN A 250 -37.69 44.76 24.25
CA ASN A 250 -38.35 45.39 25.39
C ASN A 250 -38.29 46.92 25.32
N HIS A 251 -39.41 47.50 24.86
CA HIS A 251 -39.64 48.93 24.75
C HIS A 251 -39.66 49.68 26.10
N GLU A 252 -39.70 49.01 27.25
CA GLU A 252 -39.65 49.68 28.57
C GLU A 252 -38.26 50.22 28.92
N SER A 253 -37.20 49.72 28.27
CA SER A 253 -35.86 50.30 28.35
C SER A 253 -35.70 51.53 27.46
N LEU A 254 -36.75 51.84 26.68
CA LEU A 254 -36.78 52.97 25.77
C LEU A 254 -37.26 54.28 26.45
N ASP A 255 -37.10 54.48 27.76
CA ASP A 255 -37.53 55.76 28.37
C ASP A 255 -36.86 56.12 29.71
N ILE A 256 -35.52 55.98 29.83
CA ILE A 256 -34.79 56.55 30.98
C ILE A 256 -33.83 57.64 30.51
N LEU A 257 -34.09 58.86 30.99
CA LEU A 257 -33.35 60.10 30.74
C LEU A 257 -32.40 60.04 31.89
N GLY A 258 -31.11 59.89 31.57
CA GLY A 258 -30.11 60.30 32.53
C GLY A 258 -30.43 61.76 32.94
N PRO A 259 -30.14 62.16 34.19
CA PRO A 259 -30.28 63.54 34.65
C PRO A 259 -29.62 64.59 33.73
N ASP A 260 -28.71 64.15 32.86
CA ASP A 260 -27.97 64.94 31.88
C ASP A 260 -28.63 65.03 30.48
N GLY A 261 -29.85 64.53 30.30
CA GLY A 261 -30.64 64.79 29.07
C GLY A 261 -30.45 63.81 27.91
N THR A 262 -29.73 62.70 28.06
CA THR A 262 -29.61 61.69 26.99
C THR A 262 -30.58 60.51 27.21
N ARG A 263 -31.51 60.32 26.25
CA ARG A 263 -32.39 59.14 26.10
C ARG A 263 -32.16 58.50 24.71
N LEU A 264 -32.01 57.17 24.67
CA LEU A 264 -32.61 56.25 23.68
C LEU A 264 -31.92 55.61 22.47
N ASN A 265 -30.71 56.00 22.10
CA ASN A 265 -30.05 55.44 20.91
C ASN A 265 -28.70 54.79 21.24
N GLN A 266 -28.58 54.06 22.35
CA GLN A 266 -27.32 53.35 22.62
C GLN A 266 -27.24 52.06 21.81
N ASP A 267 -26.42 52.10 20.77
CA ASP A 267 -25.99 50.94 19.98
C ASP A 267 -25.51 49.84 20.94
N THR A 268 -26.14 48.66 20.88
CA THR A 268 -25.61 47.48 21.56
C THR A 268 -24.70 46.74 20.62
N ILE A 269 -23.47 46.56 21.07
CA ILE A 269 -22.45 45.84 20.31
C ILE A 269 -22.81 44.35 20.35
N VAL A 270 -23.25 43.81 19.21
CA VAL A 270 -23.59 42.39 19.05
C VAL A 270 -22.42 41.61 18.46
N PHE A 271 -21.51 42.30 17.78
CA PHE A 271 -20.20 41.80 17.40
C PHE A 271 -19.19 42.92 17.54
N GLY A 272 -17.99 42.62 18.01
CA GLY A 272 -16.93 43.60 18.14
C GLY A 272 -15.59 42.93 18.35
N THR A 273 -14.56 43.48 17.75
CA THR A 273 -13.18 43.07 17.95
C THR A 273 -12.38 44.34 18.18
N GLU A 274 -11.75 44.43 19.33
CA GLU A 274 -10.97 45.59 19.71
C GLU A 274 -9.60 45.12 20.21
N ILE A 275 -8.54 45.73 19.69
CA ILE A 275 -7.16 45.42 20.05
C ILE A 275 -6.55 46.73 20.51
N ASN A 276 -6.00 46.72 21.73
CA ASN A 276 -5.49 47.91 22.40
C ASN A 276 -4.06 47.68 22.91
N HIS A 277 -3.26 48.73 22.83
CA HIS A 277 -1.93 48.78 23.42
C HIS A 277 -1.99 49.65 24.69
N PRO A 278 -1.76 49.11 25.90
CA PRO A 278 -1.67 49.91 27.11
C PRO A 278 -0.42 50.80 27.07
N ILE A 279 -0.56 52.04 26.61
CA ILE A 279 0.59 52.95 26.43
C ILE A 279 1.10 53.45 27.77
N ARG A 280 2.39 53.27 28.02
CA ARG A 280 3.10 53.75 29.21
C ARG A 280 4.44 54.38 28.81
N ALA A 281 4.78 55.49 29.47
CA ALA A 281 6.09 56.12 29.34
C ALA A 281 7.20 55.35 30.09
N THR A 282 6.82 54.49 31.05
CA THR A 282 7.73 53.62 31.79
C THR A 282 7.80 52.22 31.18
N ALA A 283 8.90 51.51 31.42
CA ALA A 283 9.02 50.11 31.04
C ALA A 283 7.91 49.24 31.63
N PHE A 284 7.48 48.25 30.86
CA PHE A 284 6.56 47.22 31.30
C PHE A 284 7.34 46.19 32.10
N ARG A 285 6.86 45.90 33.31
CA ARG A 285 7.50 44.89 34.16
C ARG A 285 7.37 43.50 33.52
N PRO A 286 8.29 42.56 33.81
CA PRO A 286 8.13 41.18 33.39
C PRO A 286 6.77 40.62 33.83
N GLY A 287 6.03 40.03 32.89
CA GLY A 287 4.70 39.50 33.14
C GLY A 287 3.55 40.50 32.92
N GLU A 288 3.82 41.77 32.60
CA GLU A 288 2.76 42.73 32.26
C GLU A 288 2.28 42.58 30.80
N PRO A 289 0.97 42.69 30.54
CA PRO A 289 0.43 42.56 29.19
C PRO A 289 0.79 43.77 28.33
N ALA A 290 1.33 43.50 27.15
CA ALA A 290 1.65 44.54 26.15
C ALA A 290 0.51 44.73 25.14
N ILE A 291 -0.40 43.77 25.01
CA ILE A 291 -1.56 43.90 24.10
C ILE A 291 -2.78 43.32 24.81
N ASN A 292 -3.88 44.05 24.74
CA ASN A 292 -5.18 43.59 25.20
C ASN A 292 -6.09 43.43 23.98
N MET A 293 -6.79 42.31 23.92
CA MET A 293 -7.75 42.02 22.87
C MET A 293 -9.08 41.68 23.52
N SER A 294 -10.15 42.34 23.10
CA SER A 294 -11.51 42.00 23.51
C SER A 294 -12.34 41.66 22.28
N THR A 295 -13.02 40.52 22.33
CA THR A 295 -14.00 40.13 21.32
C THR A 295 -15.37 40.04 21.95
N VAL A 296 -16.37 40.46 21.19
CA VAL A 296 -17.79 40.35 21.50
C VAL A 296 -18.43 39.66 20.30
N PHE A 297 -19.24 38.65 20.52
CA PHE A 297 -19.94 37.97 19.44
C PHE A 297 -21.26 37.36 19.92
N ASN A 298 -22.18 37.15 18.99
CA ASN A 298 -23.48 36.52 19.23
C ASN A 298 -23.64 35.35 18.26
N GLU A 299 -23.51 34.12 18.76
CA GLU A 299 -23.64 32.92 17.92
C GLU A 299 -25.10 32.50 17.68
N LYS A 300 -26.04 33.01 18.46
CA LYS A 300 -27.45 32.58 18.42
C LYS A 300 -28.35 33.49 17.58
N GLY A 301 -27.86 34.68 17.24
CA GLY A 301 -28.64 35.71 16.53
C GLY A 301 -29.76 36.30 17.39
N GLY A 302 -30.75 36.90 16.74
CA GLY A 302 -31.91 37.50 17.39
C GLY A 302 -31.67 38.93 17.93
N CYS A 303 -32.77 39.66 18.13
CA CYS A 303 -32.75 41.03 18.69
C CYS A 303 -32.65 41.06 20.22
N ALA A 304 -32.81 39.90 20.86
CA ALA A 304 -32.68 39.71 22.29
C ALA A 304 -31.96 38.39 22.53
N GLY A 305 -31.00 38.38 23.44
CA GLY A 305 -30.13 37.24 23.64
C GLY A 305 -28.99 37.52 24.59
N THR A 306 -27.95 36.71 24.47
CA THR A 306 -26.71 36.85 25.25
C THR A 306 -25.56 36.98 24.27
N VAL A 307 -24.74 38.01 24.43
CA VAL A 307 -23.45 38.12 23.74
C VAL A 307 -22.38 37.49 24.62
N GLU A 308 -21.48 36.76 23.98
CA GLU A 308 -20.26 36.26 24.63
C GLU A 308 -19.15 37.28 24.45
N ILE A 309 -18.35 37.47 25.51
CA ILE A 309 -17.25 38.42 25.56
C ILE A 309 -15.99 37.66 25.97
N ARG A 310 -14.94 37.72 25.14
CA ARG A 310 -13.63 37.15 25.48
C ARG A 310 -12.60 38.25 25.59
N ASN A 311 -11.95 38.32 26.75
CA ASN A 311 -10.88 39.26 27.02
C ASN A 311 -9.57 38.48 27.11
N CYS A 312 -8.69 38.72 26.14
CA CYS A 312 -7.38 38.13 26.04
C CYS A 312 -6.30 39.16 26.35
N THR A 313 -5.35 38.77 27.18
CA THR A 313 -4.16 39.53 27.52
C THR A 313 -2.96 38.83 26.88
N LEU A 314 -2.11 39.61 26.23
CA LEU A 314 -0.92 39.13 25.53
C LEU A 314 0.32 39.72 26.19
N THR A 315 1.12 38.84 26.79
CA THR A 315 2.28 39.18 27.60
C THR A 315 3.57 38.85 26.85
N PRO A 316 4.48 39.82 26.64
CA PRO A 316 5.79 39.56 26.04
C PRO A 316 6.58 38.49 26.78
N ALA A 317 6.95 37.43 26.08
CA ALA A 317 7.69 36.31 26.65
C ALA A 317 8.52 35.59 25.60
N THR A 318 9.55 34.86 26.03
CA THR A 318 10.22 33.88 25.19
C THR A 318 9.39 32.60 25.23
N LEU A 319 8.88 32.17 24.08
CA LEU A 319 8.04 30.99 23.96
C LEU A 319 8.80 29.84 23.31
N ALA A 320 8.49 28.62 23.75
CA ALA A 320 8.92 27.38 23.14
C ALA A 320 7.89 26.98 22.06
N TYR A 321 8.22 27.26 20.80
CA TYR A 321 7.37 27.02 19.64
C TYR A 321 7.60 25.64 19.04
N HIS A 322 6.51 24.94 18.74
CA HIS A 322 6.54 23.71 17.95
C HIS A 322 6.67 24.07 16.47
N VAL A 323 7.72 23.60 15.83
CA VAL A 323 8.05 23.95 14.44
C VAL A 323 8.36 22.74 13.59
N VAL A 324 8.14 22.91 12.28
CA VAL A 324 8.53 21.97 11.24
C VAL A 324 9.53 22.67 10.32
N VAL A 325 10.67 22.01 10.12
CA VAL A 325 11.72 22.44 9.19
C VAL A 325 11.75 21.50 8.00
N THR A 326 11.46 22.03 6.81
CA THR A 326 11.45 21.30 5.54
C THR A 326 12.17 22.10 4.47
N ASN A 327 13.07 21.46 3.71
CA ASN A 327 13.74 22.05 2.55
C ASN A 327 14.34 23.45 2.80
N GLY A 328 15.00 23.65 3.95
CA GLY A 328 15.62 24.94 4.29
C GLY A 328 14.62 26.03 4.66
N THR A 329 13.38 25.68 5.02
CA THR A 329 12.36 26.61 5.52
C THR A 329 11.83 26.16 6.86
N VAL A 330 11.39 27.11 7.69
CA VAL A 330 10.76 26.84 8.99
C VAL A 330 9.35 27.41 9.05
N ALA A 331 8.43 26.64 9.62
CA ALA A 331 7.06 27.06 9.89
C ALA A 331 6.60 26.51 11.25
N LEU A 332 5.57 27.14 11.82
CA LEU A 332 4.87 26.58 12.98
C LEU A 332 4.23 25.24 12.59
N ASP A 333 4.28 24.25 13.48
CA ASP A 333 3.60 22.97 13.27
C ASP A 333 2.09 23.17 13.43
N GLY A 334 1.33 22.91 12.34
CA GLY A 334 -0.12 23.04 12.32
C GLY A 334 -0.86 22.08 13.25
N ALA A 335 -0.20 21.05 13.78
CA ALA A 335 -0.76 20.19 14.81
C ALA A 335 -0.92 20.88 16.18
N TYR A 336 -0.24 22.01 16.40
CA TYR A 336 -0.20 22.71 17.68
C TYR A 336 -0.75 24.14 17.57
N SER A 337 -1.47 24.56 18.61
CA SER A 337 -2.05 25.91 18.72
C SER A 337 -1.25 26.80 19.69
N TYR A 338 -1.65 28.06 19.86
CA TYR A 338 -1.04 28.94 20.88
C TYR A 338 -1.15 28.38 22.31
N ARG A 339 -2.12 27.48 22.57
CA ARG A 339 -2.33 26.86 23.89
C ARG A 339 -1.24 25.83 24.25
N ASN A 340 -0.50 25.37 23.24
CA ASN A 340 0.58 24.38 23.41
C ASN A 340 1.95 25.05 23.55
N ASP A 341 2.04 26.36 23.31
CA ASP A 341 3.29 27.09 23.50
C ASP A 341 3.54 27.27 24.99
N SER A 342 4.75 26.96 25.44
CA SER A 342 5.15 27.11 26.84
C SER A 342 6.05 28.33 27.02
N VAL A 343 5.88 29.01 28.15
CA VAL A 343 6.70 30.18 28.50
C VAL A 343 8.04 29.71 29.07
N VAL A 344 9.13 30.15 28.44
CA VAL A 344 10.49 29.92 28.91
C VAL A 344 10.91 31.01 29.89
N SER A 345 10.68 32.28 29.54
CA SER A 345 11.02 33.43 30.37
C SER A 345 10.25 34.68 30.01
N TYR A 346 9.91 35.50 31.01
CA TYR A 346 9.44 36.87 30.83
C TYR A 346 10.60 37.85 30.77
N PHE A 347 10.41 38.96 30.06
CA PHE A 347 11.39 40.03 29.98
C PHE A 347 10.74 41.40 30.11
N GLU A 348 11.52 42.36 30.58
CA GLU A 348 11.11 43.76 30.63
C GLU A 348 11.10 44.34 29.22
N THR A 349 10.04 45.08 28.88
CA THR A 349 9.95 45.77 27.59
C THR A 349 10.02 47.28 27.83
N PRO A 350 10.94 47.99 27.16
CA PRO A 350 11.01 49.44 27.29
C PRO A 350 9.67 50.09 26.95
N GLY A 351 9.27 51.05 27.80
CA GLY A 351 8.13 51.91 27.53
C GLY A 351 8.45 52.84 26.38
N ALA A 352 7.42 53.35 25.72
CA ALA A 352 7.57 54.29 24.62
C ALA A 352 6.75 55.55 24.94
N GLY A 353 7.45 56.60 25.34
CA GLY A 353 6.91 57.96 25.40
C GLY A 353 6.70 58.55 24.02
N SER A 354 6.19 59.78 23.97
CA SER A 354 5.95 60.50 22.71
C SER A 354 7.23 60.62 21.88
N GLY A 355 7.15 60.29 20.59
CA GLY A 355 8.29 60.33 19.66
C GLY A 355 9.31 59.18 19.81
N GLN A 356 9.09 58.23 20.72
CA GLN A 356 9.99 57.08 20.91
C GLN A 356 9.55 55.86 20.09
N MET A 357 10.52 54.99 19.77
CA MET A 357 10.25 53.71 19.12
C MET A 357 9.58 52.73 20.11
N THR A 358 8.71 51.88 19.60
CA THR A 358 7.95 50.90 20.37
C THR A 358 8.09 49.50 19.77
N TYR A 359 8.27 48.51 20.64
CA TYR A 359 8.42 47.11 20.27
C TYR A 359 7.12 46.46 19.80
N TYR A 360 5.96 46.88 20.31
CA TYR A 360 4.67 46.25 19.99
C TYR A 360 3.65 47.23 19.41
N GLY A 361 3.89 48.54 19.46
CA GLY A 361 2.91 49.52 18.98
C GLY A 361 2.63 49.41 17.48
N GLY A 362 3.66 49.18 16.65
CA GLY A 362 3.44 48.97 15.21
C GLY A 362 2.68 47.68 14.90
N LEU A 363 2.95 46.62 15.68
CA LEU A 363 2.18 45.38 15.61
C LEU A 363 0.71 45.63 15.94
N VAL A 364 0.42 46.31 17.05
CA VAL A 364 -0.96 46.65 17.43
C VAL A 364 -1.64 47.51 16.38
N PHE A 365 -0.96 48.52 15.84
CA PHE A 365 -1.49 49.36 14.78
C PHE A 365 -1.88 48.55 13.53
N ALA A 366 -1.04 47.60 13.11
CA ALA A 366 -1.34 46.69 12.01
C ALA A 366 -2.53 45.77 12.33
N LEU A 367 -2.54 45.17 13.52
CA LEU A 367 -3.63 44.30 13.97
C LEU A 367 -4.97 45.05 14.07
N GLN A 368 -4.96 46.30 14.52
CA GLN A 368 -6.15 47.15 14.55
C GLN A 368 -6.70 47.36 13.13
N GLY A 369 -5.83 47.68 12.17
CA GLY A 369 -6.24 47.83 10.76
C GLY A 369 -6.78 46.54 10.13
N MET A 370 -6.28 45.37 10.55
CA MET A 370 -6.71 44.07 10.02
C MET A 370 -7.98 43.53 10.69
N PHE A 371 -8.11 43.72 12.00
CA PHE A 371 -9.07 42.98 12.81
C PHE A 371 -10.09 43.83 13.54
N THR A 372 -9.85 45.12 13.80
CA THR A 372 -10.82 45.94 14.53
C THR A 372 -12.10 46.08 13.73
N SER A 373 -13.22 45.75 14.37
CA SER A 373 -14.55 45.83 13.75
C SER A 373 -15.62 45.93 14.83
N LYS A 374 -16.78 46.45 14.45
CA LYS A 374 -17.90 46.65 15.36
C LYS A 374 -19.22 46.51 14.61
N VAL A 375 -20.15 45.78 15.19
CA VAL A 375 -21.54 45.73 14.77
C VAL A 375 -22.42 46.22 15.90
N GLY A 376 -23.03 47.37 15.69
CA GLY A 376 -24.00 47.97 16.59
C GLY A 376 -25.42 47.62 16.14
N LEU A 377 -26.22 47.15 17.09
CA LEU A 377 -27.66 46.99 16.94
C LEU A 377 -28.38 48.10 17.68
N SER A 378 -29.22 48.85 16.95
CA SER A 378 -29.97 49.99 17.47
C SER A 378 -31.44 49.90 17.06
N PHE A 379 -32.33 50.44 17.90
CA PHE A 379 -33.76 50.52 17.61
C PHE A 379 -34.16 51.99 17.53
N SER A 380 -34.60 52.44 16.37
CA SER A 380 -35.08 53.81 16.14
C SER A 380 -36.34 53.77 15.27
N GLY A 381 -37.40 53.14 15.78
CA GLY A 381 -38.65 52.87 15.06
C GLY A 381 -38.61 51.60 14.20
N TYR A 382 -37.45 51.29 13.62
CA TYR A 382 -37.12 49.98 13.03
C TYR A 382 -35.79 49.47 13.61
N MET A 383 -35.50 48.19 13.41
CA MET A 383 -34.19 47.65 13.77
C MET A 383 -33.14 48.14 12.77
N ARG A 384 -32.03 48.67 13.28
CA ARG A 384 -30.93 49.16 12.46
C ARG A 384 -29.63 48.52 12.91
N THR A 385 -28.98 47.84 11.98
CA THR A 385 -27.63 47.30 12.13
C THR A 385 -26.61 48.20 11.45
N VAL A 386 -25.58 48.61 12.18
CA VAL A 386 -24.45 49.37 11.64
C VAL A 386 -23.21 48.51 11.80
N THR A 387 -22.58 48.19 10.67
CA THR A 387 -21.34 47.40 10.63
C THR A 387 -20.17 48.29 10.24
N ASP A 388 -19.10 48.21 11.00
CA ASP A 388 -17.81 48.86 10.77
C ASP A 388 -16.70 47.81 10.82
N GLY A 389 -15.74 47.90 9.89
CA GLY A 389 -14.63 46.95 9.76
C GLY A 389 -14.94 45.64 9.01
N LEU A 390 -13.88 45.02 8.48
CA LEU A 390 -13.97 43.84 7.61
C LEU A 390 -14.20 42.53 8.37
N THR A 391 -13.69 42.40 9.59
CA THR A 391 -13.79 41.16 10.39
C THR A 391 -15.24 40.75 10.62
N ALA A 392 -16.12 41.71 10.91
CA ALA A 392 -17.55 41.47 11.07
C ALA A 392 -18.18 40.78 9.86
N LEU A 393 -17.78 41.14 8.64
CA LEU A 393 -18.29 40.53 7.42
C LEU A 393 -17.80 39.09 7.25
N ARG A 394 -16.56 38.78 7.68
CA ARG A 394 -15.98 37.43 7.58
C ARG A 394 -16.69 36.41 8.46
N TYR A 395 -17.11 36.81 9.65
CA TYR A 395 -17.75 35.91 10.63
C TYR A 395 -19.27 35.99 10.64
N GLN A 396 -19.87 36.79 9.77
CA GLN A 396 -21.32 36.90 9.64
C GLN A 396 -21.93 35.60 9.09
N ARG A 397 -23.04 35.21 9.69
CA ARG A 397 -23.90 34.10 9.30
C ARG A 397 -25.36 34.55 9.40
N GLN A 398 -26.24 33.75 8.80
CA GLN A 398 -27.67 34.03 8.72
C GLN A 398 -28.46 32.83 9.23
N LEU A 399 -29.48 33.09 10.03
CA LEU A 399 -30.48 32.12 10.46
C LEU A 399 -31.45 31.83 9.31
N ASP A 400 -31.84 30.56 9.19
CA ASP A 400 -32.86 30.12 8.23
C ASP A 400 -34.25 30.32 8.83
N VAL A 401 -34.81 31.53 8.63
CA VAL A 401 -36.13 31.93 9.17
C VAL A 401 -37.02 32.38 8.02
N THR A 402 -38.19 31.75 7.88
CA THR A 402 -39.22 32.17 6.93
C THR A 402 -39.98 33.39 7.45
N ASN A 403 -39.93 34.48 6.67
CA ASN A 403 -40.61 35.76 6.95
C ASN A 403 -40.27 36.38 8.33
N PRO A 404 -38.99 36.73 8.59
CA PRO A 404 -38.59 37.29 9.87
C PRO A 404 -39.24 38.66 10.13
N LYS A 405 -39.87 38.81 11.31
CA LYS A 405 -40.42 40.11 11.76
C LYS A 405 -39.37 41.23 11.76
N TRP A 406 -38.11 40.87 12.01
CA TRP A 406 -36.96 41.77 12.03
C TRP A 406 -35.82 41.17 11.18
N PRO A 407 -35.72 41.53 9.89
CA PRO A 407 -34.68 41.05 8.98
C PRO A 407 -33.26 41.31 9.47
N ASP A 408 -33.03 42.39 10.22
CA ASP A 408 -31.70 42.71 10.78
C ASP A 408 -31.25 41.74 11.88
N CYS A 409 -32.18 41.04 12.51
CA CYS A 409 -31.90 40.15 13.64
C CYS A 409 -31.70 38.68 13.25
N ILE A 410 -31.77 38.37 11.96
CA ILE A 410 -31.48 37.01 11.47
C ILE A 410 -29.98 36.77 11.35
N TYR A 411 -29.15 37.82 11.44
CA TYR A 411 -27.71 37.68 11.38
C TYR A 411 -27.12 37.35 12.76
N TYR A 412 -26.09 36.52 12.74
CA TYR A 412 -25.30 36.15 13.91
C TYR A 412 -23.83 36.08 13.50
N TRP A 413 -22.92 36.11 14.48
CA TRP A 413 -21.49 36.15 14.24
C TRP A 413 -20.80 35.03 15.00
N GLN A 414 -19.96 34.28 14.29
CA GLN A 414 -19.11 33.25 14.88
C GLN A 414 -17.94 33.87 15.65
N ASP A 415 -17.40 33.14 16.62
CA ASP A 415 -16.25 33.59 17.41
C ASP A 415 -14.98 33.78 16.53
N PRO A 416 -14.42 35.01 16.44
CA PRO A 416 -13.20 35.27 15.69
C PRO A 416 -11.91 35.03 16.50
N THR A 417 -12.01 34.71 17.79
CA THR A 417 -10.89 34.80 18.75
C THR A 417 -9.71 33.91 18.35
N GLU A 418 -9.96 32.65 18.00
CA GLU A 418 -8.88 31.69 17.68
C GLU A 418 -8.09 32.09 16.41
N ASP A 419 -8.77 32.52 15.35
CA ASP A 419 -8.14 32.96 14.09
C ASP A 419 -7.28 34.21 14.27
N VAL A 420 -7.77 35.19 15.04
CA VAL A 420 -7.02 36.42 15.33
C VAL A 420 -5.79 36.11 16.17
N LEU A 421 -5.93 35.31 17.23
CA LEU A 421 -4.80 34.90 18.08
C LEU A 421 -3.78 34.06 17.32
N ALA A 422 -4.22 33.17 16.41
CA ALA A 422 -3.33 32.41 15.53
C ALA A 422 -2.54 33.33 14.58
N THR A 423 -3.18 34.39 14.06
CA THR A 423 -2.50 35.40 13.23
C THR A 423 -1.45 36.16 14.05
N ILE A 424 -1.79 36.58 15.27
CA ILE A 424 -0.85 37.26 16.18
C ILE A 424 0.34 36.35 16.48
N ARG A 425 0.10 35.08 16.82
CA ARG A 425 1.14 34.07 17.04
C ARG A 425 2.06 33.94 15.83
N GLN A 426 1.50 33.89 14.62
CA GLN A 426 2.29 33.74 13.40
C GLN A 426 3.13 34.98 13.08
N ILE A 427 2.61 36.19 13.29
CA ILE A 427 3.38 37.43 13.10
C ILE A 427 4.48 37.51 14.16
N ALA A 428 4.18 37.21 15.43
CA ALA A 428 5.17 37.17 16.50
C ALA A 428 6.31 36.19 16.21
N PHE A 429 5.96 34.98 15.76
CA PHE A 429 6.93 33.99 15.32
C PHE A 429 7.83 34.51 14.18
N ARG A 430 7.24 35.15 13.16
CA ARG A 430 8.02 35.75 12.06
C ARG A 430 8.93 36.87 12.52
N MET A 431 8.50 37.70 13.48
CA MET A 431 9.36 38.74 14.06
C MET A 431 10.59 38.14 14.72
N ALA A 432 10.48 36.98 15.38
CA ALA A 432 11.63 36.30 15.99
C ALA A 432 12.70 35.87 14.96
N PHE A 433 12.32 35.64 13.70
CA PHE A 433 13.20 35.22 12.61
C PHE A 433 13.72 36.36 11.73
N GLU A 434 13.15 37.57 11.81
CA GLU A 434 13.69 38.74 11.09
C GLU A 434 15.00 39.27 11.72
N ALA A 435 15.53 38.56 12.72
CA ALA A 435 16.78 38.85 13.39
C ALA A 435 18.00 38.49 12.52
N ASN A 436 18.17 39.17 11.39
CA ASN A 436 19.49 39.39 10.79
C ASN A 436 20.23 40.52 11.55
N VAL A 437 20.08 40.54 12.88
CA VAL A 437 20.72 41.51 13.77
C VAL A 437 21.98 40.83 14.29
N THR A 438 23.13 41.44 13.99
CA THR A 438 24.44 41.03 14.51
C THR A 438 24.38 40.89 16.03
N GLY A 439 24.52 39.67 16.56
CA GLY A 439 24.56 39.41 18.01
C GLY A 439 23.54 38.40 18.54
N VAL A 440 22.65 37.84 17.71
CA VAL A 440 21.80 36.70 18.12
C VAL A 440 22.59 35.39 17.99
N ALA A 441 22.71 34.65 19.09
CA ALA A 441 23.37 33.35 19.11
C ALA A 441 22.55 32.29 18.37
N VAL A 442 23.24 31.36 17.70
CA VAL A 442 22.62 30.18 17.08
C VAL A 442 22.08 29.27 18.20
N GLN A 443 20.81 28.88 18.11
CA GLN A 443 20.22 27.87 18.98
C GLN A 443 20.32 26.49 18.31
N GLU A 444 20.70 25.47 19.08
CA GLU A 444 20.61 24.08 18.64
C GLU A 444 19.22 23.52 18.97
N MET A 445 18.40 23.29 17.95
CA MET A 445 17.11 22.63 18.10
C MET A 445 17.31 21.11 18.13
N GLN A 446 16.90 20.47 19.22
CA GLN A 446 16.69 19.03 19.26
C GLN A 446 15.44 18.70 18.44
N ALA A 447 15.62 17.96 17.36
CA ALA A 447 14.59 17.68 16.39
C ALA A 447 14.43 16.18 16.16
N GLU A 448 13.21 15.76 15.89
CA GLU A 448 12.88 14.45 15.40
C GLU A 448 12.79 14.52 13.87
N ARG A 449 13.77 13.92 13.20
CA ARG A 449 13.80 13.80 11.74
C ARG A 449 12.89 12.66 11.33
N GLN A 450 11.86 12.99 10.56
CA GLN A 450 10.97 12.03 9.92
C GLN A 450 11.53 11.69 8.53
N THR A 451 12.02 10.46 8.36
CA THR A 451 12.40 9.91 7.05
C THR A 451 11.32 8.94 6.59
N VAL A 452 10.92 9.07 5.32
CA VAL A 452 10.02 8.10 4.68
C VAL A 452 10.89 7.02 4.08
N GLU A 453 10.85 5.83 4.68
CA GLU A 453 11.56 4.65 4.22
C GLU A 453 10.58 3.66 3.60
N VAL A 454 10.99 2.96 2.54
CA VAL A 454 10.16 1.91 1.93
C VAL A 454 10.62 0.57 2.48
N VAL A 455 9.72 -0.13 3.16
CA VAL A 455 9.96 -1.45 3.74
C VAL A 455 9.09 -2.50 3.06
N TYR A 456 9.56 -3.73 3.03
CA TYR A 456 8.75 -4.88 2.62
C TYR A 456 7.79 -5.24 3.75
N GLN A 457 6.53 -5.47 3.40
CA GLN A 457 5.50 -5.99 4.29
C GLN A 457 4.95 -7.28 3.69
N SER A 458 4.89 -8.31 4.52
CA SER A 458 4.40 -9.62 4.12
C SER A 458 2.90 -9.75 4.30
N ASP A 459 2.23 -10.32 3.31
CA ASP A 459 0.83 -10.71 3.39
C ASP A 459 0.74 -12.25 3.45
N TYR A 460 0.61 -12.74 4.68
CA TYR A 460 0.58 -14.18 4.97
C TYR A 460 -0.66 -14.88 4.42
N LEU A 461 -1.73 -14.15 4.05
CA LEU A 461 -2.91 -14.75 3.44
C LEU A 461 -2.59 -15.25 2.03
N PHE A 462 -1.94 -14.42 1.22
CA PHE A 462 -1.54 -14.82 -0.13
C PHE A 462 -0.48 -15.92 -0.12
N LEU A 463 0.46 -15.90 0.83
CA LEU A 463 1.39 -17.00 1.06
C LEU A 463 0.65 -18.29 1.46
N GLY A 464 -0.33 -18.19 2.35
CA GLY A 464 -1.13 -19.34 2.79
C GLY A 464 -1.90 -19.98 1.64
N LEU A 465 -2.55 -19.19 0.78
CA LEU A 465 -3.25 -19.68 -0.41
C LEU A 465 -2.30 -20.35 -1.41
N SER A 466 -1.13 -19.75 -1.62
CA SER A 466 -0.04 -20.29 -2.44
C SER A 466 0.41 -21.67 -1.95
N LEU A 467 0.73 -21.80 -0.67
CA LEU A 467 1.16 -23.05 -0.05
C LEU A 467 0.03 -24.10 -0.01
N MET A 468 -1.22 -23.67 0.16
CA MET A 468 -2.38 -24.56 0.14
C MET A 468 -2.54 -25.25 -1.22
N LEU A 469 -2.35 -24.53 -2.34
CA LEU A 469 -2.43 -25.12 -3.68
C LEU A 469 -1.33 -26.16 -3.90
N ILE A 470 -0.09 -25.87 -3.46
CA ILE A 470 1.03 -26.81 -3.53
C ILE A 470 0.73 -28.04 -2.67
N GLY A 471 0.29 -27.83 -1.43
CA GLY A 471 0.00 -28.89 -0.48
C GLY A 471 -1.11 -29.82 -0.96
N LEU A 472 -2.23 -29.28 -1.45
CA LEU A 472 -3.33 -30.07 -2.01
C LEU A 472 -2.89 -30.88 -3.23
N SER A 473 -2.11 -30.28 -4.13
CA SER A 473 -1.58 -30.98 -5.31
C SER A 473 -0.62 -32.09 -4.90
N ALA A 474 0.27 -31.83 -3.93
CA ALA A 474 1.20 -32.82 -3.39
C ALA A 474 0.45 -34.01 -2.76
N VAL A 475 -0.54 -33.74 -1.89
CA VAL A 475 -1.36 -34.78 -1.25
C VAL A 475 -2.12 -35.61 -2.28
N ALA A 476 -2.59 -35.02 -3.38
CA ALA A 476 -3.28 -35.76 -4.44
C ALA A 476 -2.34 -36.68 -5.25
N VAL A 477 -1.08 -36.28 -5.43
CA VAL A 477 -0.08 -37.06 -6.18
C VAL A 477 0.45 -38.26 -5.39
N VAL A 478 0.60 -38.16 -4.07
CA VAL A 478 1.19 -39.22 -3.22
C VAL A 478 0.53 -40.60 -3.42
N PRO A 479 -0.80 -40.76 -3.40
CA PRO A 479 -1.40 -42.08 -3.52
C PRO A 479 -1.31 -42.66 -4.94
N LEU A 480 -1.04 -41.84 -5.97
CA LEU A 480 -0.77 -42.33 -7.33
C LEU A 480 0.55 -43.10 -7.39
N MET A 481 1.54 -42.65 -6.62
CA MET A 481 2.82 -43.32 -6.54
C MET A 481 2.78 -44.59 -5.70
N TRP A 482 1.71 -44.87 -4.95
CA TRP A 482 1.59 -46.00 -4.03
C TRP A 482 1.56 -47.36 -4.75
N LYS A 483 2.01 -48.44 -4.07
CA LYS A 483 2.11 -49.83 -4.58
C LYS A 483 3.13 -50.05 -5.70
N TRP A 484 4.12 -49.17 -5.87
CA TRP A 484 5.24 -49.38 -6.79
C TRP A 484 5.95 -50.74 -6.57
N TRP A 485 6.03 -51.20 -5.32
CA TRP A 485 6.67 -52.46 -4.95
C TRP A 485 6.01 -53.71 -5.54
N ARG A 486 4.77 -53.61 -6.05
CA ARG A 486 4.10 -54.72 -6.74
C ARG A 486 4.61 -54.93 -8.15
N LEU A 487 5.21 -53.90 -8.77
CA LEU A 487 5.65 -53.91 -10.15
C LEU A 487 7.01 -54.64 -10.27
N GLY A 488 7.12 -55.48 -11.30
CA GLY A 488 8.31 -56.28 -11.59
C GLY A 488 9.36 -55.61 -12.47
N ARG A 489 9.20 -54.32 -12.80
CA ARG A 489 10.08 -53.47 -13.64
C ARG A 489 9.81 -51.99 -13.41
N GLU A 490 10.72 -51.13 -13.88
CA GLU A 490 10.40 -49.72 -14.10
C GLU A 490 9.37 -49.66 -15.21
N VAL A 491 8.29 -48.91 -14.95
CA VAL A 491 7.14 -48.86 -15.83
C VAL A 491 6.96 -47.46 -16.40
N SER A 492 6.53 -47.40 -17.64
CA SER A 492 6.14 -46.17 -18.32
C SER A 492 4.87 -46.41 -19.12
N LEU A 493 4.18 -45.34 -19.49
CA LEU A 493 3.10 -45.40 -20.49
C LEU A 493 3.63 -45.23 -21.92
N SER A 494 4.86 -45.67 -22.19
CA SER A 494 5.39 -45.62 -23.54
C SER A 494 4.54 -46.48 -24.51
N PRO A 495 4.36 -46.04 -25.77
CA PRO A 495 3.60 -46.80 -26.76
C PRO A 495 4.14 -48.22 -26.97
N MET A 496 5.46 -48.42 -26.83
CA MET A 496 6.10 -49.73 -27.04
C MET A 496 5.85 -50.67 -25.85
N GLU A 497 5.96 -50.19 -24.61
CA GLU A 497 5.64 -51.02 -23.43
C GLU A 497 4.16 -51.41 -23.40
N THR A 498 3.28 -50.47 -23.73
CA THR A 498 1.83 -50.71 -23.75
C THR A 498 1.44 -51.65 -24.88
N ALA A 499 1.94 -51.43 -26.12
CA ALA A 499 1.70 -52.34 -27.24
C ALA A 499 2.20 -53.76 -26.97
N ARG A 500 3.38 -53.91 -26.35
CA ARG A 500 3.91 -55.21 -25.96
C ARG A 500 3.00 -55.92 -24.96
N ALA A 501 2.47 -55.19 -23.97
CA ALA A 501 1.55 -55.75 -22.98
C ALA A 501 0.18 -56.15 -23.57
N PHE A 502 -0.28 -55.49 -24.63
CA PHE A 502 -1.47 -55.88 -25.38
C PHE A 502 -1.24 -57.01 -26.40
N GLY A 503 -0.04 -57.61 -26.42
CA GLY A 503 0.23 -58.80 -27.23
C GLY A 503 0.69 -58.51 -28.66
N ALA A 504 1.21 -57.31 -28.96
CA ALA A 504 1.81 -57.00 -30.25
C ALA A 504 3.16 -57.75 -30.44
N HIS A 505 3.09 -59.04 -30.73
CA HIS A 505 4.27 -59.91 -30.81
C HIS A 505 5.13 -59.64 -32.05
N GLU A 506 4.50 -59.25 -33.16
CA GLU A 506 5.15 -59.02 -34.46
C GLU A 506 6.08 -57.79 -34.46
N LEU A 507 5.77 -56.78 -33.66
CA LEU A 507 6.60 -55.59 -33.51
C LEU A 507 7.82 -55.83 -32.61
N VAL A 508 7.78 -56.84 -31.74
CA VAL A 508 8.80 -57.06 -30.70
C VAL A 508 9.18 -58.56 -30.51
N PRO A 509 9.57 -59.29 -31.57
CA PRO A 509 9.99 -60.69 -31.48
C PRO A 509 11.30 -60.85 -30.68
N GLY A 510 11.39 -61.89 -29.86
CA GLY A 510 12.58 -62.26 -29.07
C GLY A 510 12.80 -61.53 -27.74
N SER A 511 12.15 -60.37 -27.52
CA SER A 511 12.28 -59.59 -26.28
C SER A 511 11.55 -60.21 -25.08
N GLY A 512 12.10 -60.05 -23.88
CA GLY A 512 11.47 -60.48 -22.63
C GLY A 512 10.17 -59.75 -22.32
N SER A 513 9.11 -60.48 -21.94
CA SER A 513 7.80 -59.88 -21.61
C SER A 513 7.83 -58.93 -20.40
N ASN A 514 8.89 -58.95 -19.60
CA ASN A 514 9.10 -58.09 -18.42
C ASN A 514 10.23 -57.06 -18.63
N SER A 515 10.56 -56.70 -19.88
CA SER A 515 11.55 -55.66 -20.21
C SER A 515 10.98 -54.23 -20.04
N SER A 516 11.84 -53.27 -19.67
CA SER A 516 11.49 -51.83 -19.58
C SER A 516 11.55 -51.12 -20.94
N ALA A 517 10.97 -49.91 -21.06
CA ALA A 517 10.97 -49.14 -22.32
C ALA A 517 12.36 -48.91 -22.89
N SER A 518 13.32 -48.51 -22.06
CA SER A 518 14.70 -48.25 -22.49
C SER A 518 15.36 -49.52 -23.05
N GLU A 519 15.09 -50.66 -22.43
CA GLU A 519 15.58 -51.97 -22.88
C GLU A 519 14.90 -52.40 -24.18
N LEU A 520 13.57 -52.24 -24.28
CA LEU A 520 12.83 -52.52 -25.52
C LEU A 520 13.29 -51.64 -26.68
N MET A 521 13.57 -50.36 -26.42
CA MET A 521 14.12 -49.45 -27.42
C MET A 521 15.57 -49.79 -27.81
N GLY A 522 16.36 -50.35 -26.89
CA GLY A 522 17.69 -50.88 -27.22
C GLY A 522 17.65 -52.10 -28.13
N GLU A 523 16.60 -52.93 -28.03
CA GLU A 523 16.44 -54.17 -28.81
C GLU A 523 15.74 -53.95 -30.16
N VAL A 524 14.79 -53.00 -30.24
CA VAL A 524 13.85 -52.86 -31.38
C VAL A 524 13.87 -51.44 -31.98
N GLY A 525 14.53 -50.47 -31.35
CA GLY A 525 14.45 -49.06 -31.74
C GLY A 525 15.00 -48.70 -33.13
N SER A 526 15.83 -49.57 -33.74
CA SER A 526 16.37 -49.36 -35.10
C SER A 526 15.50 -49.91 -36.22
N ARG A 527 14.32 -50.46 -35.91
CA ARG A 527 13.45 -51.10 -36.92
C ARG A 527 12.54 -50.09 -37.61
N GLU A 528 12.40 -50.22 -38.92
CA GLU A 528 11.45 -49.45 -39.71
C GLU A 528 10.03 -49.98 -39.53
N VAL A 529 9.06 -49.08 -39.35
CA VAL A 529 7.64 -49.41 -39.21
C VAL A 529 6.77 -48.47 -40.05
N ARG A 530 5.72 -49.01 -40.67
CA ARG A 530 4.69 -48.26 -41.40
C ARG A 530 3.31 -48.66 -40.88
N TYR A 531 2.39 -47.70 -40.74
CA TYR A 531 0.98 -47.96 -40.44
C TYR A 531 0.18 -48.06 -41.74
N GLY A 532 -0.63 -49.10 -41.89
CA GLY A 532 -1.50 -49.27 -43.05
C GLY A 532 -2.23 -50.60 -43.06
N GLU A 533 -2.76 -50.97 -44.22
CA GLU A 533 -3.41 -52.26 -44.45
C GLU A 533 -2.35 -53.37 -44.47
N VAL A 534 -2.51 -54.34 -43.56
CA VAL A 534 -1.69 -55.56 -43.47
C VAL A 534 -2.58 -56.75 -43.74
N VAL A 535 -2.13 -57.64 -44.63
CA VAL A 535 -2.85 -58.86 -45.00
C VAL A 535 -2.28 -60.03 -44.19
N TYR A 536 -3.04 -60.52 -43.22
CA TYR A 536 -2.69 -61.73 -42.47
C TYR A 536 -3.23 -62.96 -43.22
N GLY A 537 -2.33 -63.88 -43.57
CA GLY A 537 -2.69 -65.14 -44.22
C GLY A 537 -2.22 -66.34 -43.41
N GLN A 538 -3.13 -67.25 -43.07
CA GLN A 538 -2.77 -68.57 -42.57
C GLN A 538 -2.73 -69.55 -43.75
N TYR A 539 -1.73 -70.44 -43.81
CA TYR A 539 -1.60 -71.42 -44.89
C TYR A 539 -2.88 -72.30 -44.95
N GLY A 540 -3.70 -72.09 -45.98
CA GLY A 540 -4.99 -72.78 -46.16
C GLY A 540 -6.21 -72.17 -45.45
N GLY A 541 -6.12 -70.96 -44.90
CA GLY A 541 -7.23 -70.26 -44.23
C GLY A 541 -7.66 -68.94 -44.91
N PRO A 542 -8.77 -68.32 -44.47
CA PRO A 542 -9.23 -67.03 -44.99
C PRO A 542 -8.23 -65.91 -44.62
N THR A 543 -7.91 -65.06 -45.60
CA THR A 543 -7.06 -63.87 -45.41
C THR A 543 -7.82 -62.79 -44.64
N VAL A 544 -7.25 -62.30 -43.55
CA VAL A 544 -7.82 -61.22 -42.75
C VAL A 544 -6.99 -59.96 -43.01
N THR A 545 -7.64 -58.90 -43.49
CA THR A 545 -7.01 -57.58 -43.67
C THR A 545 -7.30 -56.74 -42.43
N ALA A 546 -6.26 -56.24 -41.75
CA ALA A 546 -6.43 -55.33 -40.62
C ALA A 546 -5.45 -54.16 -40.68
N LEU A 547 -5.77 -53.08 -39.96
CA LEU A 547 -4.90 -51.91 -39.83
C LEU A 547 -3.89 -52.13 -38.71
N ALA A 548 -2.60 -52.19 -39.05
CA ALA A 548 -1.55 -52.44 -38.08
C ALA A 548 -0.25 -51.72 -38.45
N PHE A 549 0.66 -51.62 -37.48
CA PHE A 549 2.05 -51.26 -37.73
C PHE A 549 2.83 -52.53 -38.10
N ALA A 550 3.49 -52.54 -39.25
CA ALA A 550 4.39 -53.62 -39.66
C ALA A 550 5.57 -53.08 -40.48
N HIS A 551 6.48 -53.96 -40.90
CA HIS A 551 7.61 -53.57 -41.75
C HIS A 551 7.10 -52.93 -43.07
N PRO A 552 7.74 -51.87 -43.59
CA PRO A 552 7.23 -51.13 -44.76
C PRO A 552 6.91 -51.97 -46.00
N THR A 553 7.59 -53.11 -46.17
CA THR A 553 7.39 -54.05 -47.28
C THR A 553 6.09 -54.85 -47.20
N MET A 554 5.47 -54.95 -46.02
CA MET A 554 4.25 -55.74 -45.77
C MET A 554 3.00 -54.86 -45.63
N VAL A 555 3.14 -53.54 -45.78
CA VAL A 555 2.08 -52.56 -45.49
C VAL A 555 1.70 -51.82 -46.76
N SER A 556 0.42 -51.94 -47.15
CA SER A 556 -0.19 -51.12 -48.19
C SER A 556 -0.96 -49.93 -47.61
N GLU A 557 -1.21 -48.92 -48.43
CA GLU A 557 -2.03 -47.77 -47.99
C GLU A 557 -3.49 -48.20 -47.72
N PRO A 558 -4.12 -47.70 -46.64
CA PRO A 558 -5.52 -48.00 -46.35
C PRO A 558 -6.44 -47.56 -47.49
N ARG A 559 -7.34 -48.45 -47.91
CA ARG A 559 -8.31 -48.18 -48.97
C ARG A 559 -9.51 -47.45 -48.39
N ARG A 560 -9.88 -46.33 -49.04
CA ARG A 560 -11.05 -45.54 -48.65
C ARG A 560 -12.33 -46.36 -48.80
N GLY A 561 -13.10 -46.51 -47.72
CA GLY A 561 -14.38 -47.23 -47.71
C GLY A 561 -14.27 -48.75 -47.47
N ALA A 562 -13.06 -49.29 -47.29
CA ALA A 562 -12.86 -50.67 -46.89
C ALA A 562 -13.10 -50.86 -45.38
N VAL A 563 -13.49 -52.08 -44.99
CA VAL A 563 -13.66 -52.52 -43.60
C VAL A 563 -12.49 -53.45 -43.25
N TYR A 564 -11.85 -53.19 -42.11
CA TYR A 564 -10.64 -53.84 -41.62
C TYR A 564 -10.86 -54.39 -40.20
#